data_AF-F1VZQ7-F1
#
_entry.id   AF-F1VZQ7-F1
#
_cell.length_a   1.000
_cell.length_b   1.000
_cell.length_c   1.000
_cell.angle_alpha   90.00
_cell.angle_beta   90.00
_cell.angle_gamma   90.00
#
_symmetry.space_group_name_H-M   'P 1'
#
loop_
_entity.id
_entity.type
_entity.pdbx_description
1 polymer ?
#
loop_
_entity_poly.entity_id
_entity_poly.type
_entity_poly.pdbx_seq_one_letter_code
_entity_poly.pdbx_strand_id
1 'polypeptide(L)' 'MAKIDDVVLRQKEGARFVITAPMLGLNEQQFDLLAEGWVEDGGPGFEVAGVPHRTCIDGEFFINRITVVKLTAE' A
#
# COMPACT_ATOMS: atom_id res chain seq x y z
N MET A 1 -8.62 1.64 14.30
CA MET A 1 -8.12 1.70 12.91
C MET A 1 -6.62 1.74 12.99
N ALA A 2 -5.90 0.80 12.37
CA ALA A 2 -4.44 0.88 12.33
C ALA A 2 -4.07 1.95 11.30
N LYS A 3 -3.26 2.94 11.70
CA LYS A 3 -2.65 3.86 10.73
C LYS A 3 -1.64 3.08 9.90
N ILE A 4 -1.32 3.56 8.70
CA ILE A 4 -0.34 2.91 7.83
C ILE A 4 0.99 2.65 8.58
N ASP A 5 1.40 3.61 9.40
CA ASP A 5 2.59 3.49 10.25
C ASP A 5 2.51 2.30 11.21
N ASP A 6 1.35 2.03 11.81
CA ASP A 6 1.16 0.88 12.70
C ASP A 6 1.34 -0.45 11.96
N VAL A 7 0.92 -0.51 10.69
CA VAL A 7 1.08 -1.70 9.85
C VAL A 7 2.56 -1.94 9.56
N VAL A 8 3.28 -0.88 9.18
CA VAL A 8 4.71 -0.93 8.79
C VAL A 8 5.60 -1.19 10.00
N LEU A 9 5.35 -0.54 11.14
CA LEU A 9 6.13 -0.71 12.37
C LEU A 9 6.12 -2.15 12.89
N ARG A 10 5.03 -2.90 12.65
CA ARG A 10 4.91 -4.32 13.05
C ARG A 10 5.74 -5.28 12.18
N GLN A 11 6.18 -4.85 11.00
CA GLN A 11 6.96 -5.70 10.11
C GLN A 11 8.46 -5.63 10.43
N LYS A 12 9.18 -6.73 10.15
CA LYS A 12 10.64 -6.73 10.19
C LYS A 12 11.19 -5.91 9.01
N GLU A 13 12.36 -5.31 9.18
CA GLU A 13 13.06 -4.66 8.08
C GLU A 13 13.33 -5.65 6.94
N GLY A 14 13.22 -5.18 5.69
CA GLY A 14 13.32 -6.02 4.50
C GLY A 14 12.15 -6.99 4.29
N ALA A 15 11.17 -7.04 5.19
CA ALA A 15 10.01 -7.91 5.00
C ALA A 15 9.16 -7.45 3.82
N ARG A 16 8.72 -8.42 3.00
CA ARG A 16 7.75 -8.21 1.95
C ARG A 16 6.35 -8.56 2.45
N PHE A 17 5.41 -7.63 2.32
CA PHE A 17 4.05 -7.80 2.83
C PHE A 17 3.04 -7.02 1.98
N VAL A 18 1.76 -7.20 2.28
CA VAL A 18 0.64 -6.66 1.51
C VAL A 18 -0.08 -5.61 2.32
N ILE A 19 -0.46 -4.51 1.65
CA ILE A 19 -1.37 -3.49 2.18
C ILE A 19 -2.60 -3.44 1.27
N THR A 20 -3.79 -3.35 1.89
CA THR A 20 -5.08 -3.29 1.19
C THR A 20 -5.93 -2.14 1.70
N ALA A 21 -6.87 -1.67 0.88
CA ALA A 21 -7.80 -0.60 1.27
C ALA A 21 -8.57 -0.90 2.58
N PRO A 22 -9.13 -2.11 2.81
CA PRO A 22 -9.86 -2.41 4.05
C PRO A 22 -8.98 -2.39 5.31
N MET A 23 -7.69 -2.69 5.20
CA MET A 23 -6.76 -2.61 6.35
C MET A 23 -6.62 -1.18 6.88
N LEU A 24 -6.75 -0.19 6.00
CA LEU A 24 -6.66 1.24 6.33
C LEU A 24 -8.03 1.88 6.58
N GLY A 25 -9.12 1.12 6.42
CA GLY A 25 -10.49 1.65 6.50
C GLY A 25 -10.82 2.61 5.36
N LEU A 26 -10.20 2.43 4.20
CA LEU A 26 -10.41 3.25 3.00
C LEU A 26 -11.25 2.48 1.98
N ASN A 27 -11.99 3.22 1.15
CA ASN A 27 -12.56 2.68 -0.07
C ASN A 27 -11.51 2.61 -1.19
N GLU A 28 -11.88 2.01 -2.32
CA GLU A 28 -10.99 1.77 -3.45
C GLU A 28 -10.48 3.08 -4.09
N GLN A 29 -11.34 4.09 -4.25
CA GLN A 29 -10.95 5.38 -4.84
C GLN A 29 -9.95 6.15 -3.97
N GLN A 30 -10.18 6.15 -2.65
CA GLN A 30 -9.28 6.77 -1.68
C GLN A 30 -7.94 6.04 -1.60
N PHE A 31 -7.98 4.71 -1.64
CA PHE A 31 -6.77 3.90 -1.61
C PHE A 31 -5.98 4.05 -2.91
N ASP A 32 -6.65 4.11 -4.05
CA ASP A 32 -6.04 4.28 -5.37
C ASP A 32 -5.19 5.55 -5.42
N LEU A 33 -5.76 6.70 -5.05
CA LEU A 33 -5.04 7.98 -5.00
C LEU A 33 -3.78 7.93 -4.12
N LEU A 34 -3.87 7.29 -2.96
CA LEU A 34 -2.70 7.14 -2.06
C LEU A 34 -1.67 6.16 -2.62
N ALA A 35 -2.14 5.05 -3.18
CA ALA A 35 -1.28 4.01 -3.71
C ALA A 35 -0.53 4.46 -4.97
N GLU A 36 -1.13 5.31 -5.80
CA GLU A 36 -0.44 5.95 -6.93
C GLU A 36 0.77 6.76 -6.44
N GLY A 37 0.58 7.63 -5.44
CA GLY A 37 1.69 8.37 -4.84
C GLY A 37 2.78 7.45 -4.26
N TRP A 38 2.40 6.36 -3.59
CA TRP A 38 3.39 5.40 -3.06
C TRP A 38 4.10 4.59 -4.13
N VAL A 39 3.47 4.37 -5.29
CA VAL A 39 4.11 3.70 -6.44
C VAL A 39 5.18 4.61 -7.05
N GLU A 40 4.94 5.92 -7.09
CA GLU A 40 5.86 6.89 -7.68
C GLU A 40 7.00 7.27 -6.73
N ASP A 41 6.67 7.63 -5.49
CA ASP A 41 7.60 8.26 -4.55
C ASP A 41 8.02 7.34 -3.39
N GLY A 42 7.41 6.16 -3.28
CA GLY A 42 7.52 5.30 -2.10
C GLY A 42 6.55 5.72 -0.98
N GLY A 43 6.40 4.83 0.00
CA GLY A 43 5.54 5.03 1.16
C GLY A 43 6.31 5.30 2.45
N PRO A 44 5.62 5.57 3.55
CA PRO A 44 6.25 5.83 4.84
C PRO A 44 6.99 4.59 5.36
N GLY A 45 8.31 4.55 5.13
CA GLY A 45 9.17 3.44 5.57
C GLY A 45 9.04 2.16 4.74
N PHE A 46 8.49 2.24 3.53
CA PHE A 46 8.40 1.10 2.60
C PHE A 46 8.44 1.57 1.15
N GLU A 47 8.78 0.65 0.24
CA GLU A 47 8.66 0.86 -1.21
C GLU A 47 7.68 -0.15 -1.81
N VAL A 48 6.98 0.24 -2.88
CA VAL A 48 6.09 -0.67 -3.61
C VAL A 48 6.92 -1.66 -4.44
N ALA A 49 6.60 -2.93 -4.30
CA ALA A 49 7.33 -4.04 -4.90
C ALA A 49 6.47 -4.79 -5.93
N GLY A 50 6.71 -4.48 -7.20
CA GLY A 50 6.03 -5.10 -8.35
C GLY A 50 4.77 -4.35 -8.76
N VAL A 51 3.91 -5.02 -9.52
CA VAL A 51 2.70 -4.41 -10.09
C VAL A 51 1.55 -4.44 -9.08
N PRO A 52 0.93 -3.28 -8.75
CA PRO A 52 -0.26 -3.22 -7.92
C PRO A 52 -1.42 -4.06 -8.49
N HIS A 53 -2.20 -4.67 -7.60
CA HIS A 53 -3.43 -5.32 -8.01
C HIS A 53 -4.56 -4.31 -8.08
N ARG A 54 -5.33 -4.38 -9.18
CA ARG A 54 -6.44 -3.48 -9.49
C ARG A 54 -7.77 -4.23 -9.49
N THR A 55 -8.83 -3.54 -9.11
CA THR A 55 -10.22 -4.00 -9.24
C THR A 55 -10.97 -3.09 -10.20
N CYS A 56 -11.95 -3.63 -10.93
CA CYS A 56 -12.82 -2.86 -11.81
C CYS A 56 -14.14 -2.58 -11.10
N ILE A 57 -14.50 -1.30 -10.97
CA ILE A 57 -15.77 -0.84 -10.39
C ILE A 57 -16.38 0.12 -11.39
N ASP A 58 -17.60 -0.18 -11.84
CA ASP A 58 -18.35 0.64 -12.80
C ASP A 58 -17.58 1.01 -14.09
N GLY A 59 -16.69 0.12 -14.53
CA GLY A 59 -15.88 0.31 -15.74
C GLY A 59 -14.56 1.04 -15.53
N GLU A 60 -14.25 1.45 -14.30
CA GLU A 60 -12.99 2.11 -13.93
C GLU A 60 -12.11 1.19 -13.07
N PHE A 61 -10.80 1.28 -13.26
CA PHE A 61 -9.84 0.43 -12.55
C PHE A 61 -9.17 1.18 -11.41
N PHE A 62 -9.29 0.65 -10.19
CA PHE A 62 -8.69 1.20 -8.98
C PHE A 62 -7.70 0.21 -8.39
N ILE A 63 -6.53 0.67 -7.95
CA ILE A 63 -5.64 -0.09 -7.07
C ILE A 63 -6.40 -0.38 -5.77
N ASN A 64 -6.42 -1.64 -5.35
CA ASN A 64 -7.01 -2.03 -4.06
C ASN A 64 -6.05 -2.79 -3.15
N ARG A 65 -4.88 -3.17 -3.70
CA ARG A 65 -3.85 -3.93 -3.01
C ARG A 65 -2.48 -3.68 -3.62
N ILE A 66 -1.52 -3.37 -2.75
CA ILE A 66 -0.10 -3.26 -3.11
C ILE A 66 0.72 -4.28 -2.33
N THR A 67 1.79 -4.75 -2.97
CA THR A 67 2.84 -5.48 -2.27
C THR A 67 3.97 -4.50 -2.02
N VAL A 68 4.53 -4.49 -0.82
CA VAL A 68 5.58 -3.54 -0.42
C VAL A 68 6.73 -4.26 0.27
N VAL A 69 7.88 -3.61 0.35
CA VAL A 69 9.04 -4.03 1.14
C VAL A 69 9.34 -2.95 2.18
N LYS A 70 9.45 -3.33 3.45
CA LYS A 70 9.87 -2.40 4.52
C LYS A 70 11.33 -2.01 4.32
N LEU A 71 11.59 -0.70 4.30
CA LEU A 71 12.94 -0.17 4.22
C LEU A 71 13.73 -0.51 5.49
N THR A 72 15.02 -0.80 5.34
CA THR A 72 15.96 -0.90 6.45
C THR A 72 16.38 0.51 6.88
N ALA A 73 16.42 0.79 8.17
CA ALA A 73 17.10 2.00 8.63
C ALA A 73 18.60 1.86 8.30
N GLU A 74 19.18 2.83 7.58
CA GLU A 74 20.63 2.94 7.42
C GLU A 74 21.32 3.32 8.73
#